data_AF-A0A6P0VNM0-F1
#
_entry.id   AF-A0A6P0VNM0-F1
#
_cell.length_a   1.000
_cell.length_b   1.000
_cell.length_c   1.000
_cell.angle_alpha   90.00
_cell.angle_beta   90.00
_cell.angle_gamma   90.00
#
_symmetry.space_group_name_H-M   'P 1'
#
loop_
_entity.id
_entity.type
_entity.pdbx_description
1 polymer ?
#
loop_
_entity_poly.entity_id
_entity_poly.type
_entity_poly.pdbx_seq_one_letter_code
_entity_poly.pdbx_strand_id
1 'polypeptide(L)'
;MLLLEVIHPSFADCYDTWIFIGMALKFISPELLSAWDRWSQLSSKYKPGECAYKWSTFNGYGITERTLYYYAIDTPPAESTEDS
;
A
#
# COMPACT_ATOMS: atom_id res chain seq x y z
N MET A 1 -7.77 -4.21 12.01
CA MET A 1 -8.08 -4.76 10.69
C MET A 1 -7.51 -3.79 9.66
N LEU A 2 -6.26 -3.99 9.27
CA LEU A 2 -5.56 -3.09 8.34
C LEU A 2 -5.75 -3.63 6.92
N LEU A 3 -6.37 -2.83 6.05
CA LEU A 3 -6.61 -3.20 4.64
C LEU A 3 -5.31 -3.57 3.89
N LEU A 4 -4.16 -3.14 4.42
CA LEU A 4 -2.84 -3.43 3.87
C LEU A 4 -2.46 -4.92 3.90
N GLU A 5 -3.00 -5.69 4.86
CA GLU A 5 -2.69 -7.12 4.98
C GLU A 5 -3.27 -7.94 3.82
N VAL A 6 -4.29 -7.43 3.14
CA VAL A 6 -4.92 -8.10 2.00
C VAL A 6 -4.40 -7.59 0.65
N ILE A 7 -3.61 -6.51 0.63
CA ILE A 7 -3.06 -5.95 -0.61
C ILE A 7 -1.76 -6.67 -0.95
N HIS A 8 -1.71 -7.26 -2.13
CA HIS A 8 -0.58 -8.04 -2.59
C HIS A 8 0.73 -7.22 -2.62
N PRO A 9 1.89 -7.79 -2.20
CA PRO A 9 3.17 -7.08 -2.19
C PRO A 9 3.63 -6.52 -3.55
N SER A 10 3.13 -7.07 -4.67
CA SER A 10 3.43 -6.55 -6.02
C SER A 10 3.00 -5.09 -6.21
N PHE A 11 1.98 -4.63 -5.47
CA PHE A 11 1.60 -3.22 -5.49
C PHE A 11 2.62 -2.32 -4.79
N ALA A 12 3.51 -2.86 -3.95
CA ALA A 12 4.65 -2.14 -3.39
C ALA A 12 5.82 -2.06 -4.38
N ASP A 13 5.91 -2.99 -5.35
CA ASP A 13 6.97 -2.98 -6.38
C ASP A 13 6.74 -1.93 -7.47
N CYS A 14 5.50 -1.53 -7.69
CA CYS A 14 5.13 -0.46 -8.60
C CYS A 14 5.05 0.87 -7.82
N TYR A 15 5.86 1.85 -8.24
CA TYR A 15 5.99 3.13 -7.54
C TYR A 15 4.67 3.91 -7.50
N ASP A 16 3.90 3.91 -8.59
CA ASP A 16 2.64 4.66 -8.65
C ASP A 16 1.60 4.09 -7.68
N THR A 17 1.44 2.76 -7.65
CA THR A 17 0.51 2.09 -6.73
C THR A 17 0.97 2.22 -5.28
N TRP A 18 2.27 2.13 -5.03
CA TRP A 18 2.86 2.35 -3.70
C TRP A 18 2.56 3.76 -3.17
N ILE A 19 2.69 4.78 -4.03
CA ILE A 19 2.38 6.17 -3.70
C ILE A 19 0.87 6.36 -3.46
N PHE A 20 0.00 5.79 -4.30
CA PHE A 20 -1.44 5.88 -4.11
C PHE A 20 -1.91 5.23 -2.81
N ILE A 21 -1.38 4.07 -2.47
CA ILE A 21 -1.64 3.39 -1.18
C ILE A 21 -1.16 4.27 -0.02
N GLY A 22 0.04 4.84 -0.09
CA GLY A 22 0.57 5.74 0.93
C GLY A 22 -0.29 6.99 1.14
N MET A 23 -0.76 7.62 0.07
CA MET A 23 -1.66 8.77 0.14
C MET A 23 -3.01 8.41 0.76
N ALA A 24 -3.59 7.27 0.37
CA ALA A 24 -4.86 6.79 0.90
C ALA A 24 -4.76 6.47 2.40
N LEU A 25 -3.67 5.85 2.85
CA LEU A 25 -3.42 5.60 4.26
C LEU A 25 -3.28 6.90 5.06
N LYS A 26 -2.52 7.87 4.55
CA LYS A 26 -2.37 9.17 5.19
C LYS A 26 -3.70 9.93 5.32
N PHE A 27 -4.59 9.75 4.34
CA PHE A 27 -5.94 10.29 4.38
C PHE A 27 -6.80 9.63 5.48
N ILE A 28 -6.70 8.31 5.65
CA ILE A 28 -7.42 7.58 6.72
C ILE A 28 -6.88 7.98 8.10
N SER A 29 -5.56 7.88 8.30
CA SER A 29 -4.92 8.31 9.53
C SER A 29 -3.40 8.49 9.34
N PRO A 30 -2.81 9.59 9.83
CA PRO A 30 -1.36 9.81 9.79
C PRO A 30 -0.57 8.75 10.59
N GLU A 31 -1.19 8.05 11.54
CA GLU A 31 -0.55 7.00 12.35
C GLU A 31 -0.24 5.71 11.55
N LEU A 32 -0.84 5.57 10.36
CA LEU A 32 -0.69 4.41 9.49
C LEU A 32 0.65 4.37 8.74
N LEU A 33 1.52 5.38 8.91
CA LEU A 33 2.87 5.37 8.36
C LEU A 33 3.64 4.09 8.76
N SER A 34 3.50 3.67 10.02
CA SER A 34 4.19 2.46 10.51
C SER A 34 3.67 1.17 9.86
N ALA A 35 2.39 1.13 9.47
CA ALA A 35 1.82 0.00 8.73
C ALA A 35 2.29 0.03 7.27
N TRP A 36 2.29 1.21 6.65
CA TRP A 36 2.79 1.39 5.28
C TRP A 36 4.26 1.01 5.15
N ASP A 37 5.09 1.40 6.11
CA ASP A 37 6.51 1.06 6.13
C ASP A 37 6.74 -0.45 6.20
N ARG A 38 6.05 -1.15 7.12
CA ARG A 38 6.12 -2.62 7.23
C ARG A 38 5.68 -3.34 5.96
N TRP A 39 4.60 -2.87 5.34
CA TRP A 39 4.13 -3.46 4.08
C TRP A 39 5.08 -3.16 2.92
N SER A 40 5.67 -1.97 2.89
CA SER A 40 6.66 -1.60 1.88
C SER A 40 7.92 -2.46 1.97
N GLN A 41 8.30 -2.94 3.17
CA GLN A 41 9.42 -3.87 3.37
C GLN A 41 9.24 -5.23 2.65
N LEU A 42 8.02 -5.56 2.22
CA LEU A 42 7.78 -6.77 1.43
C LEU A 42 8.30 -6.64 -0.01
N SER A 43 8.52 -5.42 -0.50
CA SER A 43 9.14 -5.18 -1.80
C SER A 43 10.65 -5.31 -1.72
N SER A 44 11.24 -5.99 -2.71
CA SER A 44 12.69 -6.04 -2.91
C SER A 44 13.34 -4.66 -3.17
N LYS A 45 12.54 -3.66 -3.55
CA LYS A 45 12.98 -2.28 -3.82
C LYS A 45 12.97 -1.40 -2.57
N TYR A 46 12.49 -1.91 -1.44
CA TYR A 46 12.39 -1.15 -0.21
C TYR A 46 13.73 -0.58 0.24
N LYS A 47 13.69 0.68 0.68
CA LYS A 47 14.82 1.35 1.32
C LYS A 47 14.40 1.93 2.66
N PRO A 48 15.16 1.67 3.73
CA PRO A 48 14.90 2.26 5.04
C PRO A 48 14.80 3.78 4.96
N GLY A 49 13.73 4.35 5.53
CA GLY A 49 13.50 5.80 5.57
C GLY A 49 12.82 6.40 4.34
N GLU A 50 12.69 5.67 3.22
CA GLU A 50 11.99 6.21 2.04
C GLU A 50 10.49 6.41 2.29
N CYS A 51 9.86 5.52 3.07
CA CYS A 51 8.44 5.68 3.44
C CYS A 51 8.22 6.98 4.22
N ALA A 52 9.00 7.24 5.27
CA ALA A 52 8.88 8.47 6.05
C ALA A 52 9.14 9.73 5.20
N TYR A 53 10.15 9.67 4.32
CA TYR A 53 10.43 10.75 3.37
C TYR A 53 9.22 11.02 2.47
N LYS A 54 8.72 10.00 1.76
CA LYS A 54 7.57 10.16 0.85
C LYS A 54 6.29 10.56 1.57
N TRP A 55 6.04 10.02 2.76
CA TRP A 55 4.88 10.37 3.57
C TRP A 55 4.81 11.86 3.87
N SER A 56 5.95 12.50 4.13
CA SER A 56 6.01 13.96 4.36
C SER A 56 5.64 14.78 3.12
N THR A 57 5.89 14.25 1.91
CA THR A 57 5.58 14.91 0.64
C THR A 57 4.11 14.81 0.22
N PHE A 58 3.33 13.93 0.86
CA PHE A 58 1.92 13.75 0.53
C PHE A 58 1.09 14.94 1.01
N ASN A 59 0.51 15.67 0.05
CA ASN A 59 -0.33 16.85 0.29
C ASN A 59 -1.85 16.58 0.15
N GLY A 60 -2.26 15.31 0.03
CA GLY A 60 -3.65 14.89 0.26
C GLY A 60 -4.69 15.30 -0.78
N TYR A 61 -4.32 15.45 -2.06
CA TYR A 61 -5.29 15.80 -3.10
C TYR A 61 -5.84 14.56 -3.81
N GLY A 62 -7.16 14.33 -3.69
CA GLY A 62 -7.93 13.43 -4.57
C GLY A 62 -7.83 11.93 -4.30
N ILE A 63 -6.98 11.48 -3.38
CA ILE A 63 -6.85 10.06 -2.99
C ILE A 63 -7.57 9.83 -1.66
N THR A 64 -8.47 8.85 -1.61
CA THR A 64 -9.30 8.52 -0.44
C THR A 64 -9.22 7.03 -0.13
N GLU A 65 -9.87 6.58 0.95
CA GLU A 65 -10.00 5.15 1.29
C GLU A 65 -10.54 4.28 0.13
N ARG A 66 -11.32 4.85 -0.80
CA ARG A 66 -11.83 4.13 -1.98
C ARG A 66 -10.71 3.58 -2.86
N THR A 67 -9.59 4.29 -2.94
CA THR A 67 -8.41 3.84 -3.68
C THR A 67 -7.81 2.58 -3.05
N LEU A 68 -7.75 2.52 -1.73
CA LEU A 68 -7.32 1.32 -1.00
C LEU A 68 -8.26 0.14 -1.26
N TYR A 69 -9.58 0.35 -1.20
CA TYR A 69 -10.57 -0.68 -1.52
C TYR A 69 -10.45 -1.18 -2.96
N TYR A 70 -10.21 -0.29 -3.92
CA TYR A 70 -9.99 -0.69 -5.31
C TYR A 70 -8.84 -1.70 -5.43
N TYR A 71 -7.68 -1.42 -4.82
CA TYR A 71 -6.53 -2.35 -4.87
C TYR A 71 -6.73 -3.62 -4.05
N ALA A 72 -7.45 -3.55 -2.92
CA ALA A 72 -7.78 -4.73 -2.13
C ALA A 72 -8.73 -5.70 -2.87
N ILE A 73 -9.63 -5.18 -3.70
CA ILE A 73 -10.59 -5.98 -4.48
C ILE A 73 -9.97 -6.46 -5.80
N ASP A 74 -9.14 -5.64 -6.44
CA ASP A 74 -8.46 -5.95 -7.71
C ASP A 74 -7.21 -6.83 -7.52
N THR A 75 -6.91 -7.21 -6.27
CA THR A 75 -5.88 -8.21 -6.01
C THR A 75 -6.35 -9.53 -6.63
N PRO A 76 -5.69 -10.04 -7.68
CA PRO A 76 -6.02 -11.38 -8.18
C PRO A 76 -5.84 -12.34 -7.01
N PRO A 77 -6.78 -13.28 -6.78
CA PRO A 77 -6.59 -14.29 -5.76
C PRO A 77 -5.23 -14.92 -6.01
N ALA A 78 -4.36 -14.88 -5.00
CA ALA A 78 -3.06 -15.54 -5.04
C ALA A 78 -3.28 -16.90 -5.69
N GLU A 79 -2.55 -17.16 -6.78
CA GLU A 79 -2.67 -18.32 -7.64
C GLU A 79 -3.34 -19.49 -6.91
N SER A 80 -4.54 -19.81 -7.38
CA SER A 80 -5.05 -21.18 -7.33
C SER A 80 -3.97 -22.08 -7.91
N THR A 81 -3.12 -22.61 -7.04
CA THR A 81 -2.63 -23.97 -7.24
C THR A 81 -3.87 -24.83 -7.16
N GLU A 82 -4.31 -25.29 -8.33
CA GLU A 82 -5.36 -26.28 -8.49
C GLU A 82 -5.15 -27.43 -7.50
N ASP A 83 -6.19 -27.83 -6.79
CA ASP A 83 -6.41 -29.26 -6.59
C ASP A 83 -7.90 -29.56 -6.71
N SER A 84 -8.23 -30.13 -7.88
CA SER A 84 -9.20 -31.21 -8.15
C SER A 84 -10.67 -31.05 -7.75
#